data_AF-A0A8S3RA78-F1
#
_entry.id   AF-A0A8S3RA78-F1
#
_cell.length_a   1.000
_cell.length_b   1.000
_cell.length_c   1.000
_cell.angle_alpha   90.00
_cell.angle_beta   90.00
_cell.angle_gamma   90.00
#
_symmetry.space_group_name_H-M   'P 1'
#
loop_
_entity.id
_entity.type
_entity.pdbx_description
1 polymer ?
#
loop_
_entity_poly.entity_id
_entity_poly.type
_entity_poly.pdbx_seq_one_letter_code
_entity_poly.pdbx_strand_id
1 'polypeptide(L)'
;MNSLSPEEENFVRLNLLLTGISPRAVRTMFDYEFAPICLDATLKKEFNKLKDLQKKRVINQSQWNLLTPRFPDCPDSNNFDVTLMILLLRHLTSLTPPRGGYDSLPSSSETTPAADLARIKYYRNVLAHLDDGKIDSTEFSAAWVDITGAISRLGGHHMKLECDKLRTKTLDQSNREIMLDIKQSNNEIRELKQSVEILKKSSEDTVPWNVRGEYTLIDVG
;
A
#
# COMPACT_ATOMS: atom_id res chain seq x y z
N MET A 1 34.54 2.52 7.49
CA MET A 1 33.17 2.48 6.94
C MET A 1 32.24 2.29 8.13
N ASN A 2 31.32 3.23 8.37
CA ASN A 2 30.50 3.23 9.58
C ASN A 2 29.37 2.20 9.47
N SER A 3 29.19 1.39 10.50
CA SER A 3 28.02 0.54 10.71
C SER A 3 26.76 1.42 10.83
N LEU A 4 25.60 0.85 10.51
CA LEU A 4 24.32 1.51 10.77
C LEU A 4 24.18 1.85 12.24
N SER A 5 23.55 2.98 12.56
CA SER A 5 23.10 3.20 13.94
C SER A 5 21.98 2.21 14.29
N PRO A 6 21.78 1.90 15.59
CA PRO A 6 20.67 1.05 16.00
C PRO A 6 19.30 1.52 15.45
N GLU A 7 19.09 2.83 15.36
CA GLU A 7 17.86 3.43 14.84
C GLU A 7 17.70 3.24 13.33
N GLU A 8 18.80 3.30 12.57
CA GLU A 8 18.79 2.99 11.15
C GLU A 8 18.54 1.50 10.89
N GLU A 9 19.10 0.61 11.72
CA GLU A 9 18.80 -0.82 11.65
C GLU A 9 17.32 -1.11 11.89
N ASN A 10 16.73 -0.46 12.91
CA ASN A 10 15.31 -0.58 13.21
C ASN A 10 14.43 -0.17 12.03
N PHE A 11 14.75 0.96 11.39
CA PHE A 11 14.07 1.42 10.18
C PHE A 11 14.16 0.39 9.04
N VAL A 12 15.36 -0.12 8.75
CA VAL A 12 15.59 -1.12 7.71
C VAL A 12 14.77 -2.39 7.99
N ARG A 13 14.75 -2.85 9.24
CA ARG A 13 13.98 -4.04 9.64
C ARG A 13 12.49 -3.85 9.42
N LEU A 14 11.92 -2.71 9.81
CA LEU A 14 10.50 -2.43 9.54
C LEU A 14 10.22 -2.30 8.04
N ASN A 15 11.14 -1.71 7.28
CA ASN A 15 10.97 -1.63 5.83
C ASN A 15 10.92 -3.03 5.20
N LEU A 16 11.91 -3.88 5.49
CA LEU A 16 11.95 -5.26 5.00
C LEU A 16 10.71 -6.08 5.44
N LEU A 17 10.23 -5.83 6.66
CA LEU A 17 9.01 -6.46 7.17
C LEU A 17 7.77 -6.04 6.36
N LEU A 18 7.64 -4.75 6.02
CA LEU A 18 6.49 -4.17 5.34
C LEU A 18 6.53 -4.36 3.81
N THR A 19 7.71 -4.42 3.20
CA THR A 19 7.88 -4.58 1.74
C THR A 19 8.12 -6.02 1.33
N GLY A 20 8.70 -6.85 2.20
CA GLY A 20 9.00 -8.26 1.90
C GLY A 20 7.97 -9.24 2.45
N ILE A 21 7.73 -9.19 3.77
CA ILE A 21 6.93 -10.22 4.46
C ILE A 21 5.43 -9.88 4.45
N SER A 22 5.07 -8.65 4.79
CA SER A 22 3.66 -8.22 4.89
C SER A 22 2.86 -8.45 3.60
N PRO A 23 3.38 -8.16 2.38
CA PRO A 23 2.63 -8.42 1.16
C PRO A 23 2.34 -9.90 0.96
N ARG A 24 3.23 -10.80 1.39
CA ARG A 24 3.03 -12.25 1.30
C ARG A 24 1.94 -12.72 2.25
N ALA A 25 1.91 -12.22 3.48
CA ALA A 25 0.85 -12.53 4.43
C ALA A 25 -0.52 -12.00 3.99
N VAL A 26 -0.57 -10.77 3.45
CA VAL A 26 -1.79 -10.22 2.85
C VAL A 26 -2.22 -11.05 1.64
N ARG A 27 -1.27 -11.52 0.81
CA ARG A 27 -1.57 -12.39 -0.32
C ARG A 27 -2.14 -13.73 0.10
N THR A 28 -1.65 -14.33 1.19
CA THR A 28 -2.22 -15.57 1.75
C THR A 28 -3.71 -15.40 2.05
N MET A 29 -4.10 -14.29 2.71
CA MET A 29 -5.51 -13.99 2.93
C MET A 29 -6.25 -13.68 1.62
N PHE A 30 -5.63 -12.90 0.72
CA PHE A 30 -6.22 -12.54 -0.57
C PHE A 30 -6.57 -13.78 -1.39
N ASP A 31 -5.64 -14.73 -1.53
CA ASP A 31 -5.82 -15.96 -2.29
C ASP A 31 -6.82 -16.92 -1.64
N TYR A 32 -7.04 -16.79 -0.32
CA TYR A 32 -8.11 -17.50 0.39
C TYR A 32 -9.50 -16.95 0.01
N GLU A 33 -9.66 -15.62 -0.02
CA GLU A 33 -10.92 -14.96 -0.42
C GLU A 33 -11.16 -15.00 -1.94
N PHE A 34 -10.09 -14.94 -2.72
CA PHE A 34 -10.08 -14.89 -4.17
C PHE A 34 -9.14 -15.95 -4.74
N ALA A 35 -9.59 -17.20 -4.76
CA ALA A 35 -8.79 -18.34 -5.24
C ALA A 35 -8.11 -18.02 -6.60
N PRO A 36 -6.77 -18.14 -6.73
CA PRO A 36 -6.04 -17.70 -7.93
C PRO A 36 -6.58 -18.28 -9.24
N ILE A 37 -6.97 -19.57 -9.22
CA ILE A 37 -7.55 -20.25 -10.39
C ILE A 37 -8.89 -19.67 -10.85
N CYS A 38 -9.62 -19.01 -9.94
CA CYS A 38 -10.91 -18.38 -10.19
C CYS A 38 -10.83 -16.84 -10.16
N LEU A 39 -9.62 -16.27 -10.07
CA LEU A 39 -9.45 -14.83 -9.87
C LEU A 39 -10.07 -14.03 -11.00
N ASP A 40 -9.80 -14.41 -12.25
CA ASP A 40 -10.35 -13.78 -13.45
C ASP A 40 -11.90 -13.78 -13.44
N ALA A 41 -12.51 -14.94 -13.18
CA ALA A 41 -13.95 -15.07 -13.09
C ALA A 41 -14.55 -14.22 -11.96
N THR A 42 -13.86 -14.14 -10.82
CA THR A 42 -14.30 -13.35 -9.66
C THR A 42 -14.22 -11.85 -9.96
N LEU A 43 -13.13 -11.38 -10.56
CA LEU A 43 -12.99 -9.98 -10.96
C LEU A 43 -14.00 -9.59 -12.05
N LYS A 44 -14.29 -10.48 -13.00
CA LYS A 44 -15.35 -10.29 -14.01
C LYS A 44 -16.73 -10.18 -13.37
N LYS A 45 -17.04 -10.99 -12.37
CA LYS A 45 -18.31 -10.91 -11.62
C LYS A 45 -18.45 -9.55 -10.91
N GLU A 46 -17.36 -9.03 -10.37
CA GLU A 46 -17.32 -7.75 -9.65
C GLU A 46 -16.99 -6.54 -10.55
N PHE A 47 -17.01 -6.70 -11.88
CA PHE A 47 -16.53 -5.70 -12.85
C PHE A 47 -17.19 -4.32 -12.67
N ASN A 48 -18.49 -4.27 -12.38
CA ASN A 48 -19.19 -3.00 -12.18
C ASN A 48 -18.69 -2.24 -10.93
N LYS A 49 -18.37 -2.96 -9.83
CA LYS A 49 -17.77 -2.33 -8.64
C LYS A 49 -16.37 -1.83 -8.94
N LEU A 50 -15.56 -2.64 -9.63
CA LEU A 50 -14.21 -2.25 -10.06
C LEU A 50 -14.24 -0.99 -10.95
N LYS A 51 -15.17 -0.95 -11.91
CA LYS A 51 -15.36 0.20 -12.80
C LYS A 51 -15.77 1.47 -12.05
N ASP A 52 -16.62 1.34 -11.03
CA ASP A 52 -16.96 2.46 -10.14
C ASP A 52 -15.75 2.96 -9.34
N LEU A 53 -14.94 2.05 -8.78
CA LEU A 53 -13.69 2.40 -8.10
C LEU A 53 -12.68 3.09 -9.03
N GLN A 54 -12.58 2.65 -10.29
CA GLN A 54 -11.76 3.30 -11.30
C GLN A 54 -12.25 4.72 -11.61
N LYS A 55 -13.57 4.90 -11.82
CA LYS A 55 -14.18 6.22 -12.05
C LYS A 55 -13.94 7.17 -10.88
N LYS A 56 -14.02 6.67 -9.65
CA LYS A 56 -13.72 7.40 -8.41
C LYS A 56 -12.22 7.62 -8.17
N ARG A 57 -11.35 7.20 -9.09
CA ARG A 57 -9.87 7.28 -8.98
C ARG A 57 -9.29 6.56 -7.76
N VAL A 58 -10.03 5.61 -7.20
CA VAL A 58 -9.56 4.72 -6.12
C VAL A 58 -8.61 3.67 -6.70
N ILE A 59 -8.91 3.18 -7.91
CA ILE A 59 -8.02 2.33 -8.72
C ILE A 59 -7.42 3.19 -9.84
N ASN A 60 -6.09 3.24 -9.93
CA ASN A 60 -5.41 3.97 -11.00
C ASN A 60 -5.29 3.11 -12.28
N GLN A 61 -4.81 3.70 -13.39
CA GLN A 61 -4.75 3.00 -14.68
C GLN A 61 -3.82 1.78 -14.68
N SER A 62 -2.69 1.85 -13.97
CA SER A 62 -1.75 0.73 -13.87
C SER A 62 -2.38 -0.44 -13.12
N GLN A 63 -3.02 -0.17 -11.98
CA GLN A 63 -3.78 -1.18 -11.23
C GLN A 63 -4.95 -1.73 -12.05
N TRP A 64 -5.67 -0.88 -12.79
CA TRP A 64 -6.74 -1.33 -13.68
C TRP A 64 -6.24 -2.33 -14.72
N ASN A 65 -5.09 -2.07 -15.35
CA ASN A 65 -4.51 -2.97 -16.34
C ASN A 65 -4.12 -4.34 -15.74
N LEU A 66 -3.75 -4.39 -14.46
CA LEU A 66 -3.50 -5.65 -13.74
C LEU A 66 -4.79 -6.45 -13.47
N LEU A 67 -5.91 -5.74 -13.24
CA LEU A 67 -7.21 -6.36 -12.96
C LEU A 67 -7.96 -6.79 -14.22
N THR A 68 -7.72 -6.09 -15.34
CA THR A 68 -8.35 -6.36 -16.64
C THR A 68 -7.28 -6.46 -17.73
N PRO A 69 -6.38 -7.45 -17.66
CA PRO A 69 -5.35 -7.62 -18.66
C PRO A 69 -5.98 -7.96 -20.03
N ARG A 70 -5.21 -7.73 -21.10
CA ARG A 70 -5.66 -8.05 -22.46
C ARG A 70 -5.52 -9.55 -22.70
N PHE A 71 -6.51 -10.15 -23.33
CA PHE A 71 -6.42 -11.54 -23.78
C PHE A 71 -5.15 -11.74 -24.63
N PRO A 72 -4.37 -12.83 -24.43
CA PRO A 72 -4.69 -14.03 -23.64
C PRO A 72 -4.31 -13.99 -22.16
N ASP A 73 -3.82 -12.86 -21.65
CA ASP A 73 -3.36 -12.76 -20.27
C ASP A 73 -4.52 -12.79 -19.27
N CYS A 74 -4.24 -13.33 -18.07
CA CYS A 74 -5.15 -13.40 -16.94
C CYS A 74 -4.58 -12.63 -15.74
N PRO A 75 -5.43 -12.08 -14.86
CA PRO A 75 -4.98 -11.46 -13.63
C PRO A 75 -4.29 -12.49 -12.73
N ASP A 76 -3.19 -12.08 -12.11
CA ASP A 76 -2.39 -12.90 -11.19
C ASP A 76 -2.08 -12.09 -9.92
N SER A 77 -2.48 -12.59 -8.77
CA SER A 77 -2.28 -11.94 -7.46
C SER A 77 -0.78 -11.81 -7.09
N ASN A 78 0.11 -12.57 -7.73
CA ASN A 78 1.56 -12.39 -7.58
C ASN A 78 2.04 -11.03 -8.11
N ASN A 79 1.33 -10.45 -9.09
CA ASN A 79 1.64 -9.15 -9.66
C ASN A 79 0.99 -7.99 -8.90
N PHE A 80 0.19 -8.27 -7.86
CA PHE A 80 -0.49 -7.24 -7.10
C PHE A 80 0.37 -6.74 -5.95
N ASP A 81 0.49 -5.42 -5.86
CA ASP A 81 1.06 -4.77 -4.68
C ASP A 81 0.11 -4.89 -3.48
N VAL A 82 0.65 -4.70 -2.27
CA VAL A 82 -0.11 -4.83 -1.03
C VAL A 82 -1.25 -3.81 -0.91
N THR A 83 -1.12 -2.63 -1.51
CA THR A 83 -2.21 -1.62 -1.55
C THR A 83 -3.38 -2.14 -2.35
N LEU A 84 -3.12 -2.69 -3.54
CA LEU A 84 -4.15 -3.22 -4.42
C LEU A 84 -4.87 -4.39 -3.75
N MET A 85 -4.14 -5.32 -3.14
CA MET A 85 -4.75 -6.43 -2.40
C MET A 85 -5.63 -5.95 -1.25
N ILE A 86 -5.17 -5.00 -0.42
CA ILE A 86 -5.97 -4.41 0.68
C ILE A 86 -7.23 -3.71 0.14
N LEU A 87 -7.09 -2.96 -0.95
CA LEU A 87 -8.19 -2.24 -1.60
C LEU A 87 -9.27 -3.19 -2.11
N LEU A 88 -8.88 -4.28 -2.78
CA LEU A 88 -9.81 -5.28 -3.28
C LEU A 88 -10.50 -6.02 -2.13
N LEU A 89 -9.74 -6.46 -1.12
CA LEU A 89 -10.30 -7.11 0.07
C LEU A 89 -11.37 -6.25 0.72
N ARG A 90 -11.10 -4.96 0.98
CA ARG A 90 -12.07 -4.09 1.66
C ARG A 90 -13.31 -3.75 0.82
N HIS A 91 -13.23 -3.80 -0.51
CA HIS A 91 -14.33 -3.37 -1.39
C HIS A 91 -15.13 -4.51 -2.00
N LEU A 92 -14.54 -5.70 -2.12
CA LEU A 92 -15.15 -6.84 -2.79
C LEU A 92 -15.57 -7.96 -1.82
N THR A 93 -15.10 -7.94 -0.58
CA THR A 93 -15.54 -8.87 0.48
C THR A 93 -16.48 -8.20 1.48
N SER A 94 -17.01 -8.97 2.43
CA SER A 94 -17.87 -8.51 3.53
C SER A 94 -17.10 -8.16 4.80
N LEU A 95 -15.82 -7.81 4.70
CA LEU A 95 -15.03 -7.39 5.85
C LEU A 95 -15.64 -6.15 6.52
N THR A 96 -15.94 -6.25 7.81
CA THR A 96 -16.39 -5.09 8.60
C THR A 96 -15.19 -4.18 8.88
N PRO A 97 -15.25 -2.89 8.52
CA PRO A 97 -14.17 -1.96 8.79
C PRO A 97 -13.82 -1.90 10.30
N PRO A 98 -12.55 -1.65 10.66
CA PRO A 98 -12.21 -1.32 12.04
C PRO A 98 -12.92 -0.03 12.49
N ARG A 99 -13.05 0.18 13.81
CA ARG A 99 -13.82 1.32 14.36
C ARG A 99 -13.39 2.68 13.82
N GLY A 100 -12.09 2.88 13.61
CA GLY A 100 -11.51 4.12 13.06
C GLY A 100 -11.37 4.16 11.53
N GLY A 101 -11.90 3.15 10.82
CA GLY A 101 -11.73 2.99 9.38
C GLY A 101 -10.32 2.54 8.96
N TYR A 102 -10.11 2.35 7.66
CA TYR A 102 -8.86 1.83 7.08
C TYR A 102 -7.72 2.85 6.98
N ASP A 103 -7.93 4.08 7.41
CA ASP A 103 -6.98 5.20 7.30
C ASP A 103 -6.39 5.62 8.66
N SER A 104 -6.82 4.96 9.75
CA SER A 104 -6.34 5.18 11.12
C SER A 104 -5.70 3.90 11.66
N LEU A 105 -4.74 4.03 12.58
CA LEU A 105 -4.18 2.88 13.31
C LEU A 105 -5.28 2.27 14.21
N PRO A 106 -5.65 1.00 14.04
CA PRO A 106 -6.64 0.37 14.92
C PRO A 106 -6.08 0.11 16.32
N SER A 107 -6.96 0.00 17.31
CA SER A 107 -6.57 -0.39 18.67
C SER A 107 -5.86 -1.75 18.67
N SER A 108 -4.89 -1.95 19.57
CA SER A 108 -4.20 -3.23 19.73
C SER A 108 -5.14 -4.40 20.07
N SER A 109 -6.32 -4.12 20.63
CA SER A 109 -7.38 -5.09 20.89
C SER A 109 -8.20 -5.46 19.64
N GLU A 110 -8.18 -4.64 18.60
CA GLU A 110 -8.86 -4.91 17.32
C GLU A 110 -7.97 -5.79 16.44
N THR A 111 -8.24 -7.10 16.49
CA THR A 111 -7.46 -8.16 15.83
C THR A 111 -8.23 -8.84 14.70
N THR A 112 -9.27 -8.18 14.17
CA THR A 112 -9.99 -8.67 12.99
C THR A 112 -9.11 -8.54 11.73
N PRO A 113 -9.35 -9.34 10.67
CA PRO A 113 -8.59 -9.21 9.44
C PRO A 113 -8.62 -7.79 8.84
N ALA A 114 -9.77 -7.12 8.90
CA ALA A 114 -9.89 -5.73 8.46
C ALA A 114 -8.99 -4.77 9.25
N ALA A 115 -8.90 -4.95 10.57
CA ALA A 115 -8.00 -4.18 11.42
C ALA A 115 -6.53 -4.48 11.10
N ASP A 116 -6.18 -5.73 10.83
CA ASP A 116 -4.81 -6.11 10.47
C ASP A 116 -4.37 -5.56 9.11
N LEU A 117 -5.26 -5.53 8.11
CA LEU A 117 -5.01 -4.86 6.84
C LEU A 117 -4.81 -3.34 7.02
N ALA A 118 -5.66 -2.69 7.84
CA ALA A 118 -5.54 -1.27 8.14
C ALA A 118 -4.22 -0.95 8.86
N ARG A 119 -3.80 -1.82 9.80
CA ARG A 119 -2.53 -1.71 10.54
C ARG A 119 -1.31 -1.78 9.62
N ILE A 120 -1.25 -2.78 8.72
CA ILE A 120 -0.15 -2.89 7.73
C ILE A 120 -0.10 -1.63 6.85
N LYS A 121 -1.26 -1.17 6.36
CA LYS A 121 -1.35 0.05 5.56
C LYS A 121 -0.86 1.27 6.33
N TYR A 122 -1.26 1.43 7.59
CA TYR A 122 -0.86 2.54 8.45
C TYR A 122 0.66 2.61 8.59
N TYR A 123 1.31 1.52 9.03
CA TYR A 123 2.76 1.53 9.24
C TYR A 123 3.55 1.74 7.96
N ARG A 124 3.08 1.20 6.83
CA ARG A 124 3.71 1.48 5.54
C ARG A 124 3.63 2.97 5.19
N ASN A 125 2.49 3.61 5.44
CA ASN A 125 2.34 5.05 5.20
C ASN A 125 3.25 5.86 6.13
N VAL A 126 3.29 5.54 7.43
CA VAL A 126 4.20 6.20 8.40
C VAL A 126 5.66 6.07 7.94
N LEU A 127 6.09 4.85 7.60
CA LEU A 127 7.48 4.61 7.20
C LEU A 127 7.87 5.32 5.90
N ALA A 128 6.93 5.47 4.96
CA ALA A 128 7.15 6.20 3.72
C ALA A 128 7.27 7.72 3.91
N HIS A 129 6.84 8.25 5.06
CA HIS A 129 6.90 9.66 5.42
C HIS A 129 8.00 9.98 6.44
N LEU A 130 8.79 8.98 6.86
CA LEU A 130 9.87 9.17 7.82
C LEU A 130 11.17 9.55 7.10
N ASP A 131 11.47 10.85 7.07
CA ASP A 131 12.53 11.42 6.22
C ASP A 131 13.97 11.09 6.67
N ASP A 132 14.21 10.83 7.95
CA ASP A 132 15.55 10.57 8.47
C ASP A 132 15.96 9.08 8.39
N GLY A 133 14.99 8.20 8.14
CA GLY A 133 15.18 6.76 8.11
C GLY A 133 15.69 6.20 9.44
N LYS A 134 15.27 6.77 10.57
CA LYS A 134 15.68 6.36 11.92
C LYS A 134 14.47 6.15 12.82
N ILE A 135 14.45 5.03 13.55
CA ILE A 135 13.37 4.71 14.49
C ILE A 135 13.99 4.28 15.82
N ASP A 136 13.58 4.91 16.92
CA ASP A 136 14.09 4.55 18.22
C ASP A 136 13.63 3.15 18.66
N SER A 137 14.34 2.57 19.62
CA SER A 137 14.10 1.19 20.06
C SER A 137 12.70 0.94 20.66
N THR A 138 12.08 1.97 21.24
CA THR A 138 10.74 1.89 21.85
C THR A 138 9.69 1.84 20.76
N GLU A 139 9.73 2.80 19.83
CA GLU A 139 8.84 2.86 18.67
C GLU A 139 8.98 1.60 17.81
N PHE A 140 10.22 1.17 17.55
CA PHE A 140 10.51 -0.06 16.83
C PHE A 140 9.87 -1.28 17.50
N SER A 141 10.05 -1.43 18.81
CA SER A 141 9.53 -2.59 19.53
C SER A 141 8.00 -2.65 19.51
N ALA A 142 7.34 -1.50 19.66
CA ALA A 142 5.88 -1.40 19.58
C ALA A 142 5.37 -1.74 18.17
N ALA A 143 5.93 -1.08 17.14
CA ALA A 143 5.55 -1.33 15.75
C ALA A 143 5.81 -2.78 15.34
N TRP A 144 6.95 -3.34 15.73
CA TRP A 144 7.32 -4.72 15.40
C TRP A 144 6.30 -5.73 15.94
N VAL A 145 5.92 -5.61 17.21
CA VAL A 145 4.94 -6.52 17.82
C VAL A 145 3.59 -6.39 17.13
N ASP A 146 3.15 -5.16 16.88
CA ASP A 146 1.85 -4.88 16.29
C ASP A 146 1.75 -5.39 14.84
N ILE A 147 2.76 -5.10 14.01
CA ILE A 147 2.85 -5.56 12.62
C ILE A 147 2.99 -7.08 12.56
N THR A 148 3.89 -7.69 13.34
CA THR A 148 4.10 -9.15 13.28
C THR A 148 2.91 -9.94 13.79
N GLY A 149 2.15 -9.38 14.74
CA GLY A 149 0.86 -9.94 15.16
C GLY A 149 -0.16 -9.98 14.00
N ALA A 150 -0.28 -8.87 13.26
CA ALA A 150 -1.13 -8.81 12.07
C ALA A 150 -0.69 -9.78 10.97
N ILE A 151 0.62 -9.80 10.65
CA ILE A 151 1.21 -10.75 9.69
C ILE A 151 0.89 -12.20 10.05
N SER A 152 1.03 -12.55 11.34
CA SER A 152 0.75 -13.90 11.81
C SER A 152 -0.73 -14.28 11.69
N ARG A 153 -1.66 -13.34 11.90
CA ARG A 153 -3.11 -13.61 11.78
C ARG A 153 -3.55 -13.71 10.32
N LEU A 154 -2.98 -12.89 9.44
CA LEU A 154 -3.32 -12.89 8.00
C LEU A 154 -2.68 -14.05 7.25
N GLY A 155 -1.41 -14.34 7.52
CA GLY A 155 -0.64 -15.34 6.77
C GLY A 155 -0.30 -16.61 7.56
N GLY A 156 -0.71 -16.71 8.83
CA GLY A 156 -0.48 -17.89 9.66
C GLY A 156 0.92 -17.98 10.28
N HIS A 157 1.15 -19.08 11.01
CA HIS A 157 2.33 -19.29 11.84
C HIS A 157 3.66 -19.25 11.06
N HIS A 158 3.68 -19.72 9.82
CA HIS A 158 4.90 -19.74 9.02
C HIS A 158 5.41 -18.31 8.70
N MET A 159 4.51 -17.35 8.50
CA MET A 159 4.87 -15.93 8.34
C MET A 159 5.46 -15.33 9.62
N LYS A 160 4.97 -15.75 10.80
CA LYS A 160 5.54 -15.35 12.09
C LYS A 160 6.99 -15.82 12.25
N LEU A 161 7.28 -17.06 11.84
CA LEU A 161 8.66 -17.58 11.84
C LEU A 161 9.59 -16.77 10.93
N GLU A 162 9.11 -16.32 9.77
CA GLU A 162 9.89 -15.43 8.90
C GLU A 162 10.16 -14.06 9.54
N CYS A 163 9.17 -13.50 10.24
CA CYS A 163 9.36 -12.29 11.01
C CYS A 163 10.45 -12.49 12.08
N ASP A 164 10.36 -13.56 12.87
CA ASP A 164 11.30 -13.81 13.96
C ASP A 164 12.74 -14.01 13.44
N LYS A 165 12.90 -14.65 12.27
CA LYS A 165 14.18 -14.74 11.56
C LYS A 165 14.68 -13.36 11.12
N LEU A 166 13.81 -12.51 10.56
CA LEU A 166 14.20 -11.15 10.15
C LEU A 166 14.62 -10.28 11.34
N ARG A 167 14.00 -10.47 12.52
CA ARG A 167 14.30 -9.70 13.73
C ARG A 167 15.75 -9.86 14.17
N THR A 168 16.27 -11.08 14.09
CA THR A 168 17.62 -11.43 14.58
C THR A 168 18.68 -11.47 13.46
N LYS A 169 18.26 -11.35 12.20
CA LYS A 169 19.17 -11.34 11.04
C LYS A 169 20.17 -10.20 11.14
N THR A 170 21.46 -10.52 11.06
CA THR A 170 22.52 -9.51 10.89
C THR A 170 22.32 -8.74 9.59
N LEU A 171 22.32 -7.42 9.65
CA LEU A 171 22.26 -6.56 8.46
C LEU A 171 23.68 -6.38 7.91
N ASP A 172 24.03 -7.17 6.89
CA ASP A 172 25.31 -7.07 6.17
C ASP A 172 25.34 -5.91 5.15
N GLN A 173 26.44 -5.83 4.36
CA GLN A 173 26.68 -4.82 3.32
C GLN A 173 25.53 -4.70 2.31
N SER A 174 24.86 -5.79 1.95
CA SER A 174 23.73 -5.75 1.01
C SER A 174 22.54 -4.98 1.59
N ASN A 175 22.33 -5.06 2.90
CA ASN A 175 21.26 -4.29 3.56
C ASN A 175 21.57 -2.78 3.58
N ARG A 176 22.85 -2.39 3.54
CA ARG A 176 23.25 -0.97 3.40
C ARG A 176 22.96 -0.44 2.00
N GLU A 177 23.29 -1.22 0.97
CA GLU A 177 23.02 -0.86 -0.43
C GLU A 177 21.51 -0.75 -0.67
N ILE A 178 20.73 -1.72 -0.19
CA ILE A 178 19.25 -1.65 -0.22
C ILE A 178 18.73 -0.39 0.48
N MET A 179 19.34 0.02 1.61
CA MET A 179 18.92 1.23 2.32
C MET A 179 19.27 2.52 1.56
N LEU A 180 20.45 2.59 0.95
CA LEU A 180 20.84 3.71 0.09
C LEU A 180 19.91 3.81 -1.12
N ASP A 181 19.60 2.68 -1.76
CA ASP A 181 18.69 2.63 -2.91
C ASP A 181 17.26 3.02 -2.51
N ILE A 182 16.77 2.58 -1.34
CA ILE A 182 15.46 2.98 -0.81
C ILE A 182 15.44 4.49 -0.49
N LYS A 183 16.47 5.01 0.20
CA LYS A 183 16.55 6.45 0.52
C LYS A 183 16.60 7.29 -0.77
N GLN A 184 17.40 6.87 -1.75
CA GLN A 184 17.51 7.53 -3.04
C GLN A 184 16.18 7.52 -3.79
N SER A 185 15.54 6.35 -3.90
CA SER A 185 14.23 6.20 -4.56
C SER A 185 13.15 7.05 -3.90
N ASN A 186 13.12 7.10 -2.56
CA ASN A 186 12.16 7.93 -1.82
C ASN A 186 12.38 9.42 -2.04
N ASN A 187 13.65 9.87 -2.09
CA ASN A 187 13.99 11.26 -2.41
C ASN A 187 13.55 11.63 -3.83
N GLU A 188 13.85 10.79 -4.82
CA GLU A 188 13.43 10.99 -6.22
C GLU A 188 11.91 11.06 -6.35
N ILE A 189 11.17 10.14 -5.72
CA ILE A 189 9.71 10.16 -5.69
C ILE A 189 9.19 11.46 -5.09
N ARG A 190 9.84 11.99 -4.05
CA ARG A 190 9.45 13.25 -3.39
C ARG A 190 9.68 14.44 -4.32
N GLU A 191 10.84 14.54 -4.95
CA GLU A 191 11.17 15.62 -5.89
C GLU A 191 10.22 15.62 -7.10
N LEU A 192 9.88 14.42 -7.61
CA LEU A 192 8.88 14.27 -8.67
C LEU A 192 7.49 14.71 -8.20
N LYS A 193 7.06 14.34 -6.99
CA LYS A 193 5.78 14.79 -6.43
C LYS A 193 5.71 16.30 -6.29
N GLN A 194 6.77 16.94 -5.80
CA GLN A 194 6.85 18.40 -5.68
C GLN A 194 6.80 19.08 -7.06
N SER A 195 7.56 18.55 -8.03
CA SER A 195 7.57 19.05 -9.41
C SER A 195 6.19 18.98 -10.06
N VAL A 196 5.47 17.86 -9.88
CA VAL A 196 4.10 17.69 -10.37
C VAL A 196 3.13 18.68 -9.72
N GLU A 197 3.27 18.96 -8.42
CA GLU A 197 2.42 19.92 -7.71
C GLU A 197 2.64 21.36 -8.23
N ILE A 198 3.89 21.75 -8.48
CA ILE A 198 4.22 23.05 -9.09
C ILE A 198 3.62 23.17 -10.48
N LEU A 199 3.75 22.13 -11.32
CA LEU A 199 3.20 22.12 -12.67
C LEU A 199 1.67 22.22 -12.68
N LYS A 200 0.98 21.54 -11.76
CA LYS A 200 -0.48 21.65 -11.62
C LYS A 200 -0.93 23.08 -11.31
N LYS A 201 -0.31 23.74 -10.33
CA LYS A 201 -0.63 25.13 -9.98
C LYS A 201 -0.41 26.09 -11.15
N SER A 202 0.73 25.97 -11.84
CA SER A 202 1.02 26.77 -13.04
C SER A 202 0.01 26.54 -14.17
N SER A 203 -0.49 25.31 -14.33
CA SER A 203 -1.54 25.00 -15.31
C SER A 203 -2.92 25.54 -14.94
N GLU A 204 -3.22 25.69 -13.65
CA GLU A 204 -4.48 26.28 -13.16
C GLU A 204 -4.48 27.80 -13.28
N ASP A 205 -3.34 28.45 -13.04
CA ASP A 205 -3.15 29.90 -13.16
C ASP A 205 -3.10 30.39 -14.61
N THR A 206 -2.87 29.49 -15.58
CA THR A 206 -2.84 29.80 -17.01
C THR A 206 -4.17 29.62 -17.73
N VAL A 207 -5.24 29.18 -17.04
CA VAL A 207 -6.59 29.11 -17.62
C VAL A 207 -7.20 30.52 -17.65
N PRO A 208 -7.44 31.13 -18.82
CA PRO A 208 -8.01 32.48 -18.88
C PRO A 208 -9.43 32.49 -18.30
N TRP A 209 -9.75 33.49 -17.50
CA TRP A 209 -11.11 33.87 -17.05
C TRP A 209 -12.23 33.77 -18.10
N ASN A 210 -11.90 33.90 -19.39
CA ASN A 210 -12.84 33.85 -20.52
C ASN A 210 -13.35 32.44 -20.89
N VAL A 211 -12.90 31.38 -20.19
CA VAL A 211 -13.42 30.01 -20.39
C VAL A 211 -14.48 29.65 -19.33
N ARG A 212 -14.72 30.51 -18.33
CA ARG A 212 -15.78 30.32 -17.32
C ARG A 212 -17.07 31.06 -17.73
N GLY A 213 -17.80 30.44 -18.66
CA GLY A 213 -19.25 30.60 -18.80
C GLY A 213 -19.74 31.36 -20.03
N GLU A 214 -20.62 30.72 -20.80
CA GLU A 214 -21.84 31.31 -21.38
C GLU A 214 -22.66 30.19 -22.07
N TYR A 215 -23.60 29.58 -21.33
CA TYR A 215 -24.79 28.99 -21.94
C TYR A 215 -25.86 30.07 -21.95
N THR A 216 -25.83 30.93 -22.96
CA THR A 216 -26.99 31.76 -23.30
C THR A 216 -28.03 30.85 -23.94
N LEU A 217 -29.19 30.76 -23.28
CA LEU A 217 -30.40 30.16 -23.78
C LEU A 217 -30.75 30.80 -25.13
N ILE A 218 -30.75 30.00 -26.19
CA ILE A 218 -31.41 30.35 -27.44
C ILE A 218 -32.84 29.82 -27.35
N ASP A 219 -33.75 30.70 -26.97
CA ASP A 219 -35.18 30.58 -27.31
C ASP A 219 -35.30 30.63 -28.84
N VAL A 220 -36.02 29.66 -29.40
CA VAL A 220 -36.55 29.73 -30.76
C VAL A 220 -38.00 29.29 -30.70
N GLY A 221 -38.86 30.18 -31.21
CA GLY A 221 -40.32 30.19 -31.10
C GLY A 221 -41.05 29.05 -31.77
#